data_AF-A0A954YCN4-F1
#
_entry.id   AF-A0A954YCN4-F1
#
_cell.length_a   1.000
_cell.length_b   1.000
_cell.length_c   1.000
_cell.angle_alpha   90.00
_cell.angle_beta   90.00
_cell.angle_gamma   90.00
#
_symmetry.space_group_name_H-M   'P 1'
#
loop_
_entity.id
_entity.type
_entity.pdbx_description
1 polymer ?
#
loop_
_entity_poly.entity_id
_entity_poly.type
_entity_poly.pdbx_seq_one_letter_code
_entity_poly.pdbx_strand_id
1 'polypeptide(L)'
;MSSDETSHAGLDGLMHHTVVRGFIDNGFGPSTAELAGELGISEDSASESLRRLESIHGVVLDPKSGQVWIAHPFSSTPTLFCVVGLAHRWWAPCIWCALGVAALVDEAEVRILTRLGGDGACCEFSTSAQSLASSGLLAHFPIPPARAWDNVHRHCACTLVFDSEKSITEWCARHRISRGEVLPLAHAAAFARIWYGDHLSREWRKPSLSDAQALFERAGLTSRHWRLEGGVDHF
;
A
#
# COMPACT_ATOMS: atom_id res chain seq x y z
N MET A 1 12.53 5.13 30.62
CA MET A 1 12.56 5.28 29.15
C MET A 1 14.01 5.15 28.76
N SER A 2 14.39 3.91 28.42
CA SER A 2 15.77 3.46 28.29
C SER A 2 16.35 3.89 26.95
N SER A 3 17.64 4.20 26.91
CA SER A 3 18.40 4.57 25.70
C SER A 3 18.34 3.55 24.55
N ASP A 4 17.85 2.33 24.81
CA ASP A 4 17.61 1.28 23.80
C ASP A 4 16.34 1.47 22.97
N GLU A 5 15.25 2.01 23.52
CA GLU A 5 14.01 2.17 22.74
C GLU A 5 14.18 3.20 21.62
N THR A 6 14.95 4.26 21.88
CA THR A 6 15.23 5.32 20.92
C THR A 6 16.19 4.86 19.81
N SER A 7 17.08 3.90 20.10
CA SER A 7 18.02 3.34 19.10
C SER A 7 17.29 2.39 18.14
N HIS A 8 16.33 1.59 18.65
CA HIS A 8 15.53 0.68 17.85
C HIS A 8 14.50 1.39 16.96
N ALA A 9 13.81 2.41 17.47
CA ALA A 9 12.85 3.17 16.66
C ALA A 9 13.51 3.88 15.47
N GLY A 10 14.71 4.44 15.65
CA GLY A 10 15.49 5.03 14.58
C GLY A 10 15.96 4.01 13.54
N LEU A 11 16.33 2.81 13.99
CA LEU A 11 16.69 1.72 13.08
C LEU A 11 15.49 1.23 12.27
N ASP A 12 14.31 1.07 12.89
CA ASP A 12 13.14 0.52 12.22
C ASP A 12 12.60 1.48 11.14
N GLY A 13 12.58 2.79 11.40
CA GLY A 13 12.24 3.78 10.37
C GLY A 13 13.22 3.77 9.20
N LEU A 14 14.51 3.64 9.49
CA LEU A 14 15.55 3.52 8.47
C LEU A 14 15.46 2.20 7.69
N MET A 15 15.13 1.08 8.36
CA MET A 15 14.88 -0.21 7.74
C MET A 15 13.70 -0.12 6.76
N HIS A 16 12.57 0.45 7.19
CA HIS A 16 11.40 0.66 6.32
C HIS A 16 11.76 1.49 5.09
N HIS A 17 12.47 2.61 5.27
CA HIS A 17 12.98 3.42 4.15
C HIS A 17 13.82 2.59 3.18
N THR A 18 14.75 1.77 3.69
CA THR A 18 15.67 0.97 2.89
C THR A 18 14.93 -0.11 2.09
N VAL A 19 13.91 -0.74 2.69
CA VAL A 19 13.02 -1.67 1.98
C VAL A 19 12.29 -0.96 0.84
N VAL A 20 11.63 0.17 1.11
CA VAL A 20 10.85 0.93 0.11
C VAL A 20 11.76 1.44 -1.02
N ARG A 21 12.94 1.97 -0.68
CA ARG A 21 13.95 2.40 -1.64
C ARG A 21 14.43 1.25 -2.53
N GLY A 22 14.71 0.09 -1.92
CA GLY A 22 15.10 -1.12 -2.65
C GLY A 22 14.06 -1.56 -3.69
N PHE A 23 12.77 -1.48 -3.36
CA PHE A 23 11.71 -1.72 -4.35
C PHE A 23 11.74 -0.72 -5.51
N ILE A 24 11.83 0.57 -5.21
CA ILE A 24 11.83 1.63 -6.23
C ILE A 24 13.01 1.44 -7.19
N ASP A 25 14.20 1.24 -6.64
CA ASP A 25 15.45 1.25 -7.40
C ASP A 25 15.66 -0.04 -8.21
N ASN A 26 15.05 -1.17 -7.80
CA ASN A 26 15.28 -2.47 -8.43
C ASN A 26 14.07 -3.05 -9.17
N GLY A 27 12.84 -2.62 -8.84
CA GLY A 27 11.61 -3.27 -9.32
C GLY A 27 11.17 -4.48 -8.50
N PHE A 28 11.97 -4.90 -7.52
CA PHE A 28 11.71 -6.03 -6.62
C PHE A 28 12.23 -5.73 -5.21
N GLY A 29 11.73 -6.48 -4.21
CA GLY A 29 12.09 -6.25 -2.81
C GLY A 29 13.49 -6.77 -2.48
N PRO A 30 14.29 -6.03 -1.70
CA PRO A 30 15.61 -6.47 -1.27
C PRO A 30 15.51 -7.65 -0.29
N SER A 31 16.50 -8.52 -0.32
CA SER A 31 16.66 -9.60 0.66
C SER A 31 17.13 -9.07 2.02
N THR A 32 16.92 -9.84 3.08
CA THR A 32 17.43 -9.49 4.42
C THR A 32 18.94 -9.28 4.45
N ALA A 33 19.70 -10.05 3.67
CA ALA A 33 21.16 -9.91 3.57
C ALA A 33 21.57 -8.60 2.88
N GLU A 34 20.87 -8.22 1.81
CA GLU A 34 21.09 -6.93 1.13
C GLU A 34 20.78 -5.75 2.06
N LEU A 35 19.65 -5.83 2.79
CA LEU A 35 19.26 -4.82 3.79
C LEU A 35 20.32 -4.68 4.91
N ALA A 36 20.81 -5.80 5.43
CA ALA A 36 21.85 -5.82 6.46
C ALA A 36 23.15 -5.19 5.96
N GLY A 37 23.56 -5.54 4.74
CA GLY A 37 24.75 -4.99 4.09
C GLY A 37 24.65 -3.48 3.85
N GLU A 38 23.50 -3.00 3.36
CA GLU A 38 23.27 -1.58 3.11
C GLU A 38 23.26 -0.74 4.39
N LEU A 39 22.73 -1.30 5.48
CA LEU A 39 22.66 -0.63 6.78
C LEU A 39 23.91 -0.81 7.65
N GLY A 40 24.84 -1.67 7.25
CA GLY A 40 26.05 -1.97 8.03
C GLY A 40 25.76 -2.68 9.35
N ILE A 41 24.71 -3.52 9.39
CA ILE A 41 24.29 -4.29 10.57
C ILE A 41 24.38 -5.80 10.29
N SER A 42 24.20 -6.63 11.32
CA SER A 42 24.10 -8.08 11.13
C SER A 42 22.75 -8.48 10.52
N GLU A 43 22.71 -9.62 9.82
CA GLU A 43 21.46 -10.19 9.31
C GLU A 43 20.44 -10.50 10.43
N ASP A 44 20.91 -10.85 11.62
CA ASP A 44 20.05 -11.06 12.80
C ASP A 44 19.38 -9.75 13.23
N SER A 45 20.14 -8.64 13.33
CA SER A 45 19.58 -7.33 13.66
C SER A 45 18.63 -6.82 12.59
N ALA A 46 18.91 -7.08 11.31
CA ALA A 46 18.00 -6.77 10.21
C ALA A 46 16.69 -7.58 10.33
N SER A 47 16.79 -8.89 10.60
CA SER A 47 15.64 -9.77 10.81
C SER A 47 14.79 -9.34 12.01
N GLU A 48 15.41 -8.92 13.10
CA GLU A 48 14.71 -8.41 14.28
C GLU A 48 13.99 -7.08 13.99
N SER A 49 14.62 -6.17 13.24
CA SER A 49 13.98 -4.93 12.81
C SER A 49 12.78 -5.19 11.90
N LEU A 50 12.91 -6.10 10.93
CA LEU A 50 11.79 -6.54 10.08
C LEU A 50 10.64 -7.14 10.89
N ARG A 51 10.93 -7.97 11.91
CA ARG A 51 9.90 -8.51 12.81
C ARG A 51 9.21 -7.42 13.65
N ARG A 52 9.94 -6.41 14.12
CA ARG A 52 9.34 -5.26 14.81
C ARG A 52 8.44 -4.46 13.86
N LEU A 53 8.90 -4.21 12.63
CA LEU A 53 8.08 -3.56 11.60
C LEU A 53 6.81 -4.36 11.28
N GLU A 54 6.89 -5.69 11.19
CA GLU A 54 5.72 -6.55 11.01
C GLU A 54 4.74 -6.44 12.17
N SER A 55 5.24 -6.41 13.42
CA SER A 55 4.38 -6.31 14.61
C SER A 55 3.56 -5.02 14.69
N ILE A 56 3.99 -3.97 13.99
CA ILE A 56 3.30 -2.68 13.86
C ILE A 56 2.71 -2.48 12.46
N HIS A 57 2.60 -3.55 11.67
CA HIS A 57 1.99 -3.52 10.33
C HIS A 57 2.72 -2.62 9.31
N GLY A 58 4.01 -2.37 9.51
CA GLY A 58 4.88 -1.64 8.57
C GLY A 58 5.30 -2.48 7.36
N VAL A 59 5.45 -3.79 7.55
CA VAL A 59 5.67 -4.78 6.50
C VAL A 59 4.86 -6.05 6.78
N VAL A 60 4.74 -6.92 5.79
CA VAL A 60 4.26 -8.30 5.93
C VAL A 60 5.42 -9.19 5.52
N LEU A 61 5.81 -10.14 6.37
CA LEU A 61 6.88 -11.08 6.08
C LEU A 61 6.30 -12.40 5.55
N ASP A 62 7.08 -13.08 4.73
CA ASP A 62 6.80 -14.48 4.40
C ASP A 62 6.98 -15.33 5.67
N PRO A 63 5.95 -16.08 6.13
CA PRO A 63 5.99 -16.77 7.42
C PRO A 63 7.09 -17.82 7.56
N LYS A 64 7.66 -18.29 6.44
CA LYS A 64 8.67 -19.34 6.43
C LYS A 64 10.09 -18.79 6.34
N SER A 65 10.33 -17.84 5.44
CA SER A 65 11.65 -17.30 5.14
C SER A 65 11.96 -16.00 5.89
N GLY A 66 10.95 -15.30 6.41
CA GLY A 66 11.12 -13.99 7.04
C GLY A 66 11.47 -12.86 6.05
N GLN A 67 11.45 -13.13 4.74
CA GLN A 67 11.66 -12.10 3.73
C GLN A 67 10.45 -11.17 3.63
N VAL A 68 10.68 -9.93 3.22
CA VAL A 68 9.59 -8.99 2.97
C VAL A 68 8.70 -9.51 1.85
N TRP A 69 7.44 -9.81 2.16
CA TRP A 69 6.43 -10.20 1.18
C TRP A 69 5.68 -8.98 0.66
N ILE A 70 5.24 -8.10 1.55
CA ILE A 70 4.56 -6.84 1.21
C ILE A 70 5.13 -5.72 2.07
N ALA A 71 5.62 -4.66 1.44
CA ALA A 71 5.93 -3.39 2.09
C ALA A 71 5.05 -2.34 1.43
N HIS A 72 3.84 -2.16 1.96
CA HIS A 72 2.82 -1.33 1.32
C HIS A 72 3.42 0.03 0.93
N PRO A 73 3.35 0.44 -0.34
CA PRO A 73 2.45 -0.09 -1.37
C PRO A 73 3.00 -1.22 -2.28
N PHE A 74 4.22 -1.71 -2.07
CA PHE A 74 4.89 -2.71 -2.91
C PHE A 74 4.63 -4.15 -2.48
N SER A 75 4.67 -5.07 -3.44
CA SER A 75 4.63 -6.52 -3.25
C SER A 75 5.85 -7.18 -3.90
N SER A 76 6.48 -8.12 -3.19
CA SER A 76 7.57 -8.97 -3.72
C SER A 76 7.06 -10.06 -4.66
N THR A 77 5.75 -10.29 -4.70
CA THR A 77 5.12 -11.32 -5.54
C THR A 77 4.21 -10.71 -6.60
N PRO A 78 4.09 -11.32 -7.79
CA PRO A 78 3.17 -10.85 -8.82
C PRO A 78 1.73 -10.76 -8.31
N THR A 79 1.03 -9.69 -8.68
CA THR A 79 -0.37 -9.43 -8.34
C THR A 79 -1.15 -9.04 -9.58
N LEU A 80 -2.45 -8.76 -9.41
CA LEU A 80 -3.28 -8.21 -10.47
C LEU A 80 -2.81 -6.83 -10.96
N PHE A 81 -2.13 -6.06 -10.11
CA PHE A 81 -1.73 -4.68 -10.41
C PHE A 81 -0.23 -4.61 -10.69
N CYS A 82 0.12 -4.49 -11.96
CA CYS A 82 1.47 -4.19 -12.40
C CYS A 82 1.61 -2.69 -12.65
N VAL A 83 2.51 -2.03 -11.94
CA VAL A 83 2.87 -0.62 -12.16
C VAL A 83 4.09 -0.60 -13.05
N VAL A 84 4.01 0.12 -14.16
CA VAL A 84 5.01 0.14 -15.22
C VAL A 84 5.59 1.54 -15.32
N GLY A 85 6.87 1.67 -15.00
CA GLY A 85 7.68 2.85 -15.27
C GLY A 85 8.54 2.68 -16.53
N LEU A 86 9.52 3.57 -16.67
CA LEU A 86 10.50 3.58 -17.75
C LEU A 86 11.54 2.47 -17.58
N ALA A 87 12.11 2.37 -16.38
CA ALA A 87 13.22 1.43 -16.10
C ALA A 87 12.72 0.11 -15.49
N HIS A 88 11.70 0.18 -14.64
CA HIS A 88 11.25 -0.97 -13.86
C HIS A 88 9.73 -1.21 -13.98
N ARG A 89 9.36 -2.38 -13.49
CA ARG A 89 7.98 -2.75 -13.22
C ARG A 89 7.90 -3.16 -11.77
N TRP A 90 6.81 -2.79 -11.12
CA TRP A 90 6.54 -3.10 -9.72
C TRP A 90 5.19 -3.79 -9.59
N TRP A 91 5.02 -4.54 -8.50
CA TRP A 91 3.76 -5.17 -8.15
C TRP A 91 3.13 -4.48 -6.95
N ALA A 92 1.82 -4.28 -7.01
CA ALA A 92 1.06 -3.68 -5.93
C ALA A 92 -0.09 -4.59 -5.48
N PRO A 93 -0.37 -4.74 -4.17
CA PRO A 93 -1.43 -5.62 -3.70
C PRO A 93 -2.85 -5.28 -4.19
N CYS A 94 -3.14 -4.00 -4.43
CA CYS A 94 -4.47 -3.50 -4.77
C CYS A 94 -4.40 -2.18 -5.57
N ILE A 95 -5.55 -1.64 -6.00
CA ILE A 95 -5.58 -0.36 -6.73
C ILE A 95 -5.03 0.81 -5.90
N TRP A 96 -5.34 0.87 -4.61
CA TRP A 96 -4.85 1.94 -3.74
C TRP A 96 -3.32 1.89 -3.60
N CYS A 97 -2.77 0.69 -3.42
CA CYS A 97 -1.33 0.48 -3.44
C CYS A 97 -0.71 0.80 -4.80
N ALA A 98 -1.33 0.42 -5.91
CA ALA A 98 -0.79 0.71 -7.25
C ALA A 98 -0.64 2.22 -7.48
N LEU A 99 -1.62 3.01 -7.02
CA LEU A 99 -1.55 4.47 -7.02
C LEU A 99 -0.49 5.00 -6.04
N GLY A 100 -0.25 4.31 -4.93
CA GLY A 100 0.83 4.61 -3.98
C GLY A 100 2.22 4.36 -4.57
N VAL A 101 2.44 3.23 -5.25
CA VAL A 101 3.68 2.97 -5.98
C VAL A 101 3.92 4.05 -7.02
N ALA A 102 2.90 4.38 -7.82
CA ALA A 102 3.00 5.43 -8.83
C ALA A 102 3.32 6.81 -8.23
N ALA A 103 2.89 7.08 -6.99
CA ALA A 103 3.23 8.30 -6.28
C ALA A 103 4.67 8.33 -5.74
N LEU A 104 5.27 7.16 -5.44
CA LEU A 104 6.60 7.06 -4.84
C LEU A 104 7.74 6.98 -5.85
N VAL A 105 7.51 6.36 -7.01
CA VAL A 105 8.57 6.19 -8.03
C VAL A 105 8.92 7.50 -8.77
N ASP A 106 8.07 8.52 -8.66
CA ASP A 106 8.27 9.89 -9.18
C ASP A 106 8.80 9.96 -10.62
N GLU A 107 8.26 9.09 -11.49
CA GLU A 107 8.58 9.10 -12.92
C GLU A 107 7.51 9.86 -13.73
N ALA A 108 7.94 10.48 -14.84
CA ALA A 108 7.06 11.28 -15.69
C ALA A 108 5.92 10.46 -16.34
N GLU A 109 6.18 9.20 -16.68
CA GLU A 109 5.24 8.33 -17.39
C GLU A 109 5.09 6.99 -16.66
N VAL A 110 4.15 6.93 -15.73
CA VAL A 110 3.77 5.69 -15.04
C VAL A 110 2.40 5.22 -15.51
N ARG A 111 2.30 3.91 -15.80
CA ARG A 111 1.05 3.23 -16.17
C ARG A 111 0.73 2.12 -15.21
N ILE A 112 -0.56 1.83 -15.03
CA ILE A 112 -1.03 0.68 -14.26
C ILE A 112 -1.74 -0.28 -15.19
N LEU A 113 -1.30 -1.54 -15.19
CA LEU A 113 -1.92 -2.67 -15.90
C LEU A 113 -2.69 -3.53 -14.89
N THR A 114 -3.96 -3.81 -15.17
CA THR A 114 -4.84 -4.60 -14.30
C THR A 114 -6.03 -5.17 -15.07
N ARG A 115 -7.04 -5.72 -14.37
CA ARG A 115 -8.34 -6.13 -14.92
C ARG A 115 -9.48 -5.55 -14.09
N LEU A 116 -10.51 -5.05 -14.76
CA LEU A 116 -11.69 -4.49 -14.08
C LEU A 116 -12.34 -5.54 -13.18
N GLY A 117 -12.58 -5.21 -11.91
CA GLY A 117 -13.14 -6.16 -10.93
C GLY A 117 -12.33 -7.44 -10.70
N GLY A 118 -11.06 -7.47 -11.14
CA GLY A 118 -10.18 -8.64 -11.02
C GLY A 118 -10.36 -9.70 -12.10
N ASP A 119 -11.56 -9.82 -12.66
CA ASP A 119 -11.90 -10.85 -13.65
C ASP A 119 -12.52 -10.33 -14.96
N GLY A 120 -12.79 -9.02 -15.06
CA GLY A 120 -13.32 -8.33 -16.24
C GLY A 120 -12.27 -7.95 -17.29
N ALA A 121 -12.57 -7.00 -18.18
CA ALA A 121 -11.65 -6.63 -19.26
C ALA A 121 -10.26 -6.17 -18.74
N CYS A 122 -9.22 -6.40 -19.54
CA CYS A 122 -7.91 -5.81 -19.29
C CYS A 122 -8.04 -4.28 -19.28
N CYS A 123 -7.43 -3.65 -18.29
CA CYS A 123 -7.49 -2.22 -18.06
C CYS A 123 -6.08 -1.69 -17.93
N GLU A 124 -5.79 -0.65 -18.69
CA GLU A 124 -4.54 0.07 -18.65
C GLU A 124 -4.84 1.56 -18.61
N PHE A 125 -4.16 2.30 -17.73
CA PHE A 125 -4.28 3.76 -17.67
C PHE A 125 -2.99 4.40 -17.18
N SER A 126 -2.73 5.63 -17.66
CA SER A 126 -1.66 6.50 -17.16
C SER A 126 -2.07 7.12 -15.82
N THR A 127 -1.10 7.29 -14.92
CA THR A 127 -1.30 7.93 -13.61
C THR A 127 -1.11 9.45 -13.64
N SER A 128 -0.98 10.06 -14.82
CA SER A 128 -0.99 11.52 -14.95
C SER A 128 -2.32 12.11 -14.46
N ALA A 129 -2.29 13.31 -13.88
CA ALA A 129 -3.47 13.95 -13.32
C ALA A 129 -4.62 14.08 -14.34
N GLN A 130 -4.29 14.43 -15.59
CA GLN A 130 -5.26 14.56 -16.68
C GLN A 130 -5.87 13.20 -17.07
N SER A 131 -5.04 12.15 -17.19
CA SER A 131 -5.52 10.78 -17.48
C SER A 131 -6.46 10.28 -16.39
N LEU A 132 -6.06 10.40 -15.12
CA LEU A 132 -6.86 9.96 -13.99
C LEU A 132 -8.21 10.70 -13.91
N ALA A 133 -8.21 12.02 -14.14
CA ALA A 133 -9.43 12.84 -14.09
C ALA A 133 -10.41 12.50 -15.22
N SER A 134 -9.91 12.11 -16.39
CA SER A 134 -10.75 11.80 -17.57
C SER A 134 -11.09 10.31 -17.70
N SER A 135 -10.48 9.44 -16.90
CA SER A 135 -10.61 7.98 -17.02
C SER A 135 -12.04 7.45 -16.82
N GLY A 136 -12.87 8.13 -16.02
CA GLY A 136 -14.19 7.63 -15.58
C GLY A 136 -14.11 6.38 -14.67
N LEU A 137 -12.90 5.92 -14.34
CA LEU A 137 -12.69 4.74 -13.51
C LEU A 137 -12.97 5.01 -12.03
N LEU A 138 -13.34 3.95 -11.33
CA LEU A 138 -13.75 3.97 -9.92
C LEU A 138 -12.87 3.02 -9.12
N ALA A 139 -12.29 3.50 -8.02
CA ALA A 139 -11.65 2.67 -7.01
C ALA A 139 -12.68 2.23 -5.97
N HIS A 140 -12.79 0.93 -5.74
CA HIS A 140 -13.78 0.33 -4.86
C HIS A 140 -13.11 -0.18 -3.58
N PHE A 141 -13.62 0.27 -2.43
CA PHE A 141 -13.15 -0.08 -1.10
C PHE A 141 -14.28 -0.80 -0.34
N PRO A 142 -14.40 -2.14 -0.47
CA PRO A 142 -15.49 -2.88 0.16
C PRO A 142 -15.31 -3.06 1.68
N ILE A 143 -14.07 -3.03 2.16
CA ILE A 143 -13.71 -3.27 3.56
C ILE A 143 -13.18 -1.96 4.15
N PRO A 144 -13.78 -1.44 5.24
CA PRO A 144 -13.27 -0.27 5.95
C PRO A 144 -11.80 -0.41 6.33
N PRO A 145 -10.95 0.63 6.19
CA PRO A 145 -9.55 0.57 6.60
C PRO A 145 -9.35 0.17 8.07
N ALA A 146 -10.28 0.53 8.96
CA ALA A 146 -10.27 0.10 10.36
C ALA A 146 -10.26 -1.44 10.56
N ARG A 147 -10.62 -2.20 9.52
CA ARG A 147 -10.61 -3.67 9.49
C ARG A 147 -9.63 -4.23 8.45
N ALA A 148 -8.72 -3.40 7.92
CA ALA A 148 -7.76 -3.85 6.92
C ALA A 148 -6.92 -5.01 7.46
N TRP A 149 -6.49 -4.94 8.73
CA TRP A 149 -5.61 -5.93 9.36
C TRP A 149 -6.32 -7.15 9.96
N ASP A 150 -7.67 -7.19 9.99
CA ASP A 150 -8.41 -8.45 10.24
C ASP A 150 -7.99 -9.54 9.24
N ASN A 151 -7.72 -9.12 8.00
CA ASN A 151 -7.08 -9.92 6.95
C ASN A 151 -6.61 -9.00 5.81
N VAL A 152 -5.34 -8.58 5.85
CA VAL A 152 -4.77 -7.62 4.90
C VAL A 152 -4.78 -8.15 3.46
N HIS A 153 -4.57 -9.45 3.27
CA HIS A 153 -4.65 -10.07 1.95
C HIS A 153 -6.06 -9.96 1.37
N ARG A 154 -7.10 -10.21 2.17
CA ARG A 154 -8.50 -10.06 1.74
C ARG A 154 -8.85 -8.60 1.47
N HIS A 155 -8.41 -7.68 2.33
CA HIS A 155 -8.61 -6.24 2.11
C HIS A 155 -8.03 -5.81 0.75
N CYS A 156 -6.77 -6.13 0.49
CA CYS A 156 -6.10 -5.76 -0.76
C CYS A 156 -6.70 -6.49 -1.98
N ALA A 157 -6.96 -7.80 -1.89
CA ALA A 157 -7.53 -8.58 -3.00
C ALA A 157 -8.94 -8.11 -3.41
N CYS A 158 -9.70 -7.48 -2.50
CA CYS A 158 -11.03 -6.94 -2.79
C CYS A 158 -11.03 -5.44 -3.13
N THR A 159 -9.92 -4.73 -2.95
CA THR A 159 -9.81 -3.30 -3.27
C THR A 159 -9.39 -3.14 -4.72
N LEU A 160 -10.39 -2.98 -5.60
CA LEU A 160 -10.26 -3.14 -7.06
C LEU A 160 -10.69 -1.89 -7.83
N VAL A 161 -10.43 -1.88 -9.13
CA VAL A 161 -10.86 -0.82 -10.06
C VAL A 161 -12.03 -1.30 -10.92
N PHE A 162 -12.96 -0.40 -11.22
CA PHE A 162 -14.16 -0.66 -12.03
C PHE A 162 -14.43 0.50 -13.00
N ASP A 163 -15.21 0.21 -14.03
CA ASP A 163 -15.65 1.17 -15.05
C ASP A 163 -17.00 1.84 -14.72
N SER A 164 -17.79 1.24 -13.83
CA SER A 164 -19.11 1.75 -13.48
C SER A 164 -19.61 1.25 -12.12
N GLU A 165 -20.51 2.02 -11.51
CA GLU A 165 -21.20 1.62 -10.27
C GLU A 165 -22.06 0.37 -10.42
N LYS A 166 -22.57 0.11 -11.64
CA LYS A 166 -23.33 -1.09 -11.97
C LYS A 166 -22.45 -2.32 -11.87
N SER A 167 -21.25 -2.29 -12.48
CA SER A 167 -20.27 -3.38 -12.41
C SER A 167 -19.89 -3.69 -10.95
N ILE A 168 -19.72 -2.66 -10.11
CA ILE A 168 -19.46 -2.83 -8.66
C ILE A 168 -20.63 -3.55 -7.97
N THR A 169 -21.88 -3.15 -8.27
CA THR A 169 -23.08 -3.77 -7.68
C THR A 169 -23.19 -5.24 -8.04
N GLU A 170 -23.00 -5.59 -9.31
CA GLU A 170 -23.05 -6.97 -9.79
C GLU A 170 -21.91 -7.82 -9.19
N TRP A 171 -20.69 -7.26 -9.11
CA TRP A 171 -19.54 -7.90 -8.49
C TRP A 171 -19.79 -8.16 -6.99
N CYS A 172 -20.29 -7.17 -6.26
CA CYS A 172 -20.63 -7.30 -4.83
C CYS A 172 -21.67 -8.40 -4.60
N ALA A 173 -22.73 -8.44 -5.41
CA ALA A 173 -23.77 -9.46 -5.32
C ALA A 173 -23.22 -10.87 -5.58
N ARG A 174 -22.40 -11.02 -6.62
CA ARG A 174 -21.78 -12.30 -7.00
C ARG A 174 -20.84 -12.84 -5.93
N HIS A 175 -20.02 -11.99 -5.33
CA HIS A 175 -19.01 -12.37 -4.33
C HIS A 175 -19.51 -12.30 -2.88
N ARG A 176 -20.77 -11.88 -2.67
CA ARG A 176 -21.38 -11.68 -1.34
C ARG A 176 -20.55 -10.72 -0.47
N ILE A 177 -20.11 -9.63 -1.07
CA ILE A 177 -19.32 -8.59 -0.42
C ILE A 177 -20.17 -7.32 -0.28
N SER A 178 -20.05 -6.63 0.84
CA SER A 178 -20.70 -5.34 1.04
C SER A 178 -20.16 -4.29 0.08
N ARG A 179 -21.02 -3.38 -0.39
CA ARG A 179 -20.61 -2.33 -1.33
C ARG A 179 -19.48 -1.45 -0.79
N GLY A 180 -19.44 -1.15 0.51
CA GLY A 180 -18.40 -0.28 1.06
C GLY A 180 -18.43 1.12 0.44
N GLU A 181 -17.26 1.67 0.15
CA GLU A 181 -17.07 2.99 -0.46
C GLU A 181 -16.54 2.90 -1.89
N VAL A 182 -16.83 3.94 -2.67
CA VAL A 182 -16.40 4.07 -4.06
C VAL A 182 -15.86 5.47 -4.26
N LEU A 183 -14.64 5.59 -4.75
CA LEU A 183 -14.00 6.86 -5.05
C LEU A 183 -13.77 6.97 -6.56
N PRO A 184 -13.97 8.16 -7.17
CA PRO A 184 -13.38 8.44 -8.47
C PRO A 184 -11.87 8.16 -8.43
N LEU A 185 -11.32 7.55 -9.47
CA LEU A 185 -9.92 7.11 -9.46
C LEU A 185 -8.94 8.27 -9.20
N ALA A 186 -9.23 9.46 -9.72
CA ALA A 186 -8.44 10.67 -9.44
C ALA A 186 -8.41 11.05 -7.94
N HIS A 187 -9.54 10.87 -7.23
CA HIS A 187 -9.62 11.11 -5.79
C HIS A 187 -8.84 10.03 -5.02
N ALA A 188 -8.97 8.76 -5.39
CA ALA A 188 -8.17 7.68 -4.81
C ALA A 188 -6.66 7.90 -5.00
N ALA A 189 -6.25 8.47 -6.13
CA ALA A 189 -4.85 8.80 -6.39
C ALA A 189 -4.34 9.96 -5.52
N ALA A 190 -5.18 10.98 -5.31
CA ALA A 190 -4.87 12.06 -4.37
C ALA A 190 -4.76 11.55 -2.94
N PHE A 191 -5.66 10.65 -2.53
CA PHE A 191 -5.57 9.99 -1.25
C PHE A 191 -4.30 9.15 -1.12
N ALA A 192 -3.93 8.36 -2.13
CA ALA A 192 -2.69 7.58 -2.12
C ALA A 192 -1.45 8.46 -1.90
N ARG A 193 -1.36 9.63 -2.56
CA ARG A 193 -0.26 10.59 -2.34
C ARG A 193 -0.20 11.11 -0.90
N ILE A 194 -1.36 11.41 -0.30
CA ILE A 194 -1.43 11.87 1.09
C ILE A 194 -0.99 10.76 2.05
N TRP A 195 -1.45 9.53 1.81
CA TRP A 195 -1.16 8.38 2.66
C TRP A 195 0.28 7.91 2.59
N TYR A 196 0.80 7.73 1.38
CA TYR A 196 2.13 7.17 1.15
C TYR A 196 3.24 8.22 1.16
N GLY A 197 2.91 9.52 1.21
CA GLY A 197 3.88 10.62 1.05
C GLY A 197 5.08 10.58 1.99
N ASP A 198 4.96 9.96 3.17
CA ASP A 198 6.05 9.84 4.15
C ASP A 198 6.81 8.50 4.07
N HIS A 199 6.42 7.56 3.20
CA HIS A 199 7.02 6.20 3.16
C HIS A 199 8.49 6.17 2.72
N LEU A 200 8.98 7.27 2.14
CA LEU A 200 10.40 7.47 1.81
C LEU A 200 11.17 8.25 2.89
N SER A 201 10.55 8.61 4.01
CA SER A 201 11.25 9.23 5.13
C SER A 201 12.20 8.22 5.78
N ARG A 202 13.43 8.65 6.08
CA ARG A 202 14.39 7.87 6.87
C ARG A 202 13.97 7.74 8.34
N GLU A 203 13.08 8.61 8.78
CA GLU A 203 12.47 8.62 10.10
C GLU A 203 11.02 8.13 10.04
N TRP A 204 10.71 7.27 9.04
CA TRP A 204 9.37 6.73 8.88
C TRP A 204 8.90 6.10 10.19
N ARG A 205 7.65 6.40 10.53
CA ARG A 205 6.94 5.76 11.62
C ARG A 205 5.55 5.40 11.16
N LYS A 206 5.05 4.27 11.65
CA LYS A 206 3.64 3.92 11.50
C LYS A 206 2.78 5.08 12.06
N PRO A 207 1.84 5.64 11.28
CA PRO A 207 0.96 6.69 11.78
C PRO A 207 0.16 6.18 12.98
N SER A 208 0.03 7.01 14.02
CA SER A 208 -0.91 6.72 15.10
C SER A 208 -2.34 6.70 14.56
N LEU A 209 -3.29 6.13 15.33
CA LEU A 209 -4.71 6.18 14.97
C LEU A 209 -5.20 7.59 14.67
N SER A 210 -4.80 8.58 15.48
CA SER A 210 -5.16 9.98 15.27
C SER A 210 -4.51 10.58 14.02
N ASP A 211 -3.23 10.26 13.77
CA ASP A 211 -2.54 10.74 12.56
C ASP A 211 -3.18 10.14 11.31
N ALA A 212 -3.47 8.84 11.32
CA ALA A 212 -4.13 8.15 10.24
C ALA A 212 -5.55 8.69 9.99
N GLN A 213 -6.33 8.95 11.05
CA GLN A 213 -7.63 9.60 10.94
C GLN A 213 -7.51 10.98 10.28
N ALA A 214 -6.53 11.78 10.69
CA ALA A 214 -6.26 13.09 10.11
C ALA A 214 -5.84 12.99 8.63
N LEU A 215 -5.13 11.93 8.21
CA LEU A 215 -4.81 11.68 6.80
C LEU A 215 -6.07 11.43 5.97
N PHE A 216 -7.03 10.65 6.47
CA PHE A 216 -8.32 10.44 5.80
C PHE A 216 -9.10 11.76 5.68
N GLU A 217 -9.18 12.53 6.76
CA GLU A 217 -9.90 13.81 6.77
C GLU A 217 -9.27 14.82 5.81
N ARG A 218 -7.93 14.92 5.77
CA ARG A 218 -7.19 15.74 4.80
C ARG A 218 -7.46 15.33 3.35
N ALA A 219 -7.73 14.04 3.12
CA ALA A 219 -8.14 13.53 1.81
C ALA A 219 -9.65 13.70 1.55
N GLY A 220 -10.42 14.30 2.45
CA GLY A 220 -11.87 14.47 2.34
C GLY A 220 -12.68 13.19 2.61
N LEU A 221 -12.05 12.17 3.20
CA LEU A 221 -12.63 10.85 3.45
C LEU A 221 -13.23 10.80 4.87
N THR A 222 -14.44 11.32 5.03
CA THR A 222 -15.07 11.55 6.36
C THR A 222 -16.29 10.65 6.65
N SER A 223 -16.68 9.80 5.70
CA SER A 223 -17.81 8.88 5.89
C SER A 223 -17.49 7.84 6.98
N ARG A 224 -18.52 7.15 7.48
CA ARG A 224 -18.36 6.08 8.50
C ARG A 224 -17.36 4.98 8.08
N HIS A 225 -17.16 4.80 6.78
CA HIS A 225 -16.24 3.79 6.25
C HIS A 225 -14.78 4.12 6.58
N TRP A 226 -14.45 5.41 6.69
CA TRP A 226 -13.10 5.93 6.89
C TRP A 226 -12.82 6.32 8.35
N ARG A 227 -13.73 5.97 9.27
CA ARG A 227 -13.52 6.16 10.71
C ARG A 227 -12.73 5.00 11.26
N LEU A 228 -11.66 5.31 11.99
CA LEU A 228 -10.83 4.34 12.69
C LEU A 228 -11.30 4.03 14.11
N GLU A 229 -12.19 4.86 14.67
CA GLU A 229 -12.78 4.67 15.99
C GLU A 229 -13.56 3.35 16.08
N GLY A 230 -13.24 2.52 17.08
CA GLY A 230 -13.91 1.24 17.34
C GLY A 230 -13.31 0.02 16.62
N GLY A 231 -12.24 0.20 15.84
CA GLY A 231 -11.38 -0.90 15.43
C GLY A 231 -10.53 -1.37 16.61
N VAL A 232 -10.59 -2.66 16.93
CA VAL A 232 -9.76 -3.31 17.96
C VAL A 232 -8.29 -3.04 17.62
N ASP A 233 -7.47 -2.56 18.57
CA ASP A 233 -5.99 -2.51 18.70
C ASP A 233 -5.04 -2.69 17.48
N HIS A 234 -5.48 -2.54 16.23
CA HIS A 234 -4.82 -3.18 15.06
C HIS A 234 -4.69 -2.27 13.83
N PHE A 235 -4.80 -0.96 13.96
CA PHE A 235 -4.55 -0.06 12.83
C PHE A 235 -3.07 0.24 12.62
#